data_AF-A0A829YFT7-F1
#
_entry.id   AF-A0A829YFT7-F1
#
_cell.length_a   1.000
_cell.length_b   1.000
_cell.length_c   1.000
_cell.angle_alpha   90.00
_cell.angle_beta   90.00
_cell.angle_gamma   90.00
#
_symmetry.space_group_name_H-M   'P 1'
#
loop_
_entity.id
_entity.type
_entity.pdbx_description
1 polymer ?
#
loop_
_entity_poly.entity_id
_entity_poly.type
_entity_poly.pdbx_seq_one_letter_code
_entity_poly.pdbx_strand_id
1 'polypeptide(L)'
;MEAGQDGGGDPDGQGKNQPGEDQSHIQAPFDGLGARRTNKYYRGYNDSGTGTVKMKVVSFSLEEGNKYFGRIDGKRFYIGSRVPYLGGKGLANSSGTALQKYDRRQFRDQYGFWADFIHPTAMAEGALFHTLNTYDRAFFTFSFLQFAAHVPNGDFVVYMRALLKLPSAAEYFPDLAIVGDRICRLLDSGPVQLESDVSTAGLCDYLNPTVMEIEDTEVIQAAKFVHWAQNDALNRQMQIEVGIAHFRRNMAQYAQRYSLDGAPAAICLVIADIRHQGRAKSAAIVSALANPKPLDALLDLGSALYPERLKVLRREIKALTTEGTFGGLKYSVAKSEFVN
;
A
#
# COMPACT_ATOMS: atom_id res chain seq x y z
N MET A 1 44.79 -27.97 47.15
CA MET A 1 45.61 -27.32 46.12
C MET A 1 44.61 -26.89 45.05
N GLU A 2 44.08 -25.66 45.09
CA GLU A 2 44.79 -24.39 44.82
C GLU A 2 45.47 -24.40 43.44
N ALA A 3 45.49 -23.32 42.67
CA ALA A 3 44.66 -22.11 42.56
C ALA A 3 45.11 -21.42 41.25
N GLY A 4 44.30 -20.57 40.61
CA GLY A 4 44.76 -19.82 39.43
C GLY A 4 43.63 -19.13 38.66
N GLN A 5 43.69 -17.80 38.60
CA GLN A 5 42.75 -16.93 37.89
C GLN A 5 43.37 -16.41 36.60
N ASP A 6 42.51 -16.06 35.63
CA ASP A 6 42.54 -14.86 34.75
C ASP A 6 41.72 -15.17 33.48
N GLY A 7 41.02 -14.23 32.84
CA GLY A 7 40.84 -12.81 33.15
C GLY A 7 40.41 -12.03 31.90
N GLY A 8 39.27 -11.32 31.97
CA GLY A 8 38.72 -10.49 30.88
C GLY A 8 37.68 -11.19 29.98
N GLY A 9 36.59 -10.54 29.56
CA GLY A 9 36.16 -9.17 29.84
C GLY A 9 35.27 -8.65 28.71
N ASP A 10 33.95 -8.71 28.90
CA ASP A 10 32.93 -8.37 27.89
C ASP A 10 31.98 -7.30 28.47
N PRO A 11 31.87 -6.10 27.86
CA PRO A 11 31.20 -4.97 28.52
C PRO A 11 29.71 -4.81 28.18
N ASP A 12 28.99 -4.33 29.20
CA ASP A 12 27.80 -3.49 29.14
C ASP A 12 26.47 -4.06 28.61
N GLY A 13 25.76 -4.70 29.54
CA GLY A 13 24.30 -4.79 29.50
C GLY A 13 23.61 -3.61 30.21
N GLN A 14 22.48 -3.18 29.62
CA GLN A 14 21.29 -2.59 30.26
C GLN A 14 21.43 -1.36 31.19
N GLY A 15 20.89 -0.23 30.73
CA GLY A 15 20.49 0.91 31.57
C GLY A 15 19.07 1.39 31.25
N LYS A 16 18.09 1.08 32.12
CA LYS A 16 16.78 1.75 32.13
C LYS A 16 16.93 3.09 32.86
N ASN A 17 16.22 4.14 32.43
CA ASN A 17 15.85 5.24 33.33
C ASN A 17 14.58 5.97 32.83
N GLN A 18 13.65 6.22 33.77
CA GLN A 18 12.65 7.28 33.67
C GLN A 18 13.26 8.59 34.20
N PRO A 19 12.72 9.74 33.79
CA PRO A 19 11.92 10.57 34.71
C PRO A 19 10.56 10.92 34.07
N GLY A 20 9.54 11.44 34.76
CA GLY A 20 9.50 12.13 36.05
C GLY A 20 8.73 13.44 35.83
N GLU A 21 7.59 13.61 36.49
CA GLU A 21 6.66 14.73 36.25
C GLU A 21 7.21 16.06 36.78
N ASP A 22 6.92 17.16 36.09
CA ASP A 22 6.73 18.46 36.75
C ASP A 22 5.65 19.27 36.01
N GLN A 23 4.81 19.98 36.78
CA GLN A 23 3.70 20.79 36.28
C GLN A 23 3.96 22.26 36.60
N SER A 24 3.91 23.13 35.59
CA SER A 24 3.65 24.55 35.83
C SER A 24 2.74 25.17 34.77
N HIS A 25 1.69 25.84 35.25
CA HIS A 25 0.69 26.52 34.44
C HIS A 25 1.21 27.86 33.91
N ILE A 26 1.02 28.13 32.62
CA ILE A 26 0.59 29.46 32.16
C ILE A 26 -0.54 29.27 31.15
N GLN A 27 -1.62 30.03 31.32
CA GLN A 27 -2.89 29.86 30.63
C GLN A 27 -3.30 31.19 30.00
N ALA A 28 -3.51 31.22 28.68
CA ALA A 28 -3.98 32.38 27.92
C ALA A 28 -4.90 31.92 26.77
N PRO A 29 -5.88 32.74 26.35
CA PRO A 29 -7.13 32.21 25.81
C PRO A 29 -7.10 31.88 24.32
N PHE A 30 -7.85 30.83 23.95
CA PHE A 30 -8.29 30.55 22.59
C PHE A 30 -9.61 31.26 22.33
N ASP A 31 -9.58 32.39 21.62
CA ASP A 31 -10.75 32.92 20.92
C ASP A 31 -10.68 32.53 19.43
N GLY A 32 -11.82 32.12 18.88
CA GLY A 32 -11.86 31.40 17.60
C GLY A 32 -11.93 32.30 16.37
N LEU A 33 -11.70 31.71 15.20
CA LEU A 33 -12.44 31.98 13.96
C LEU A 33 -12.10 30.91 12.90
N GLY A 34 -13.11 30.20 12.40
CA GLY A 34 -12.95 29.13 11.42
C GLY A 34 -12.61 29.64 10.03
N ALA A 35 -11.32 29.84 9.73
CA ALA A 35 -10.87 30.27 8.40
C ALA A 35 -10.88 29.09 7.41
N ARG A 36 -11.90 29.02 6.54
CA ARG A 36 -11.90 28.12 5.37
C ARG A 36 -10.81 28.56 4.39
N ARG A 37 -9.60 28.00 4.52
CA ARG A 37 -8.55 28.15 3.49
C ARG A 37 -8.97 27.37 2.24
N THR A 38 -9.36 28.08 1.18
CA THR A 38 -9.56 27.51 -0.15
C THR A 38 -8.36 27.87 -1.03
N ASN A 39 -7.33 27.03 -1.02
CA ASN A 39 -6.17 27.21 -1.87
C ASN A 39 -6.51 26.81 -3.33
N LYS A 40 -6.40 27.76 -4.26
CA LYS A 40 -6.40 27.52 -5.70
C LYS A 40 -4.95 27.57 -6.20
N TYR A 41 -4.34 26.41 -6.41
CA TYR A 41 -3.04 26.31 -7.07
C TYR A 41 -3.18 25.92 -8.54
N TYR A 42 -2.12 26.25 -9.30
CA TYR A 42 -1.93 26.07 -10.75
C TYR A 42 -2.58 27.11 -11.68
N ARG A 43 -1.70 27.91 -12.30
CA ARG A 43 -1.93 28.79 -13.45
C ARG A 43 -0.76 28.56 -14.41
N GLY A 44 -1.04 28.11 -15.64
CA GLY A 44 -0.03 28.02 -16.70
C GLY A 44 0.01 26.67 -17.41
N TYR A 45 -0.75 26.55 -18.49
CA TYR A 45 -0.28 25.88 -19.70
C TYR A 45 -0.94 26.58 -20.89
N ASN A 46 -0.16 26.96 -21.91
CA ASN A 46 -0.67 27.72 -23.06
C ASN A 46 -1.28 26.77 -24.09
N ASP A 47 -2.36 27.24 -24.71
CA ASP A 47 -3.17 26.51 -25.68
C ASP A 47 -2.47 26.41 -27.04
N SER A 48 -2.32 25.19 -27.54
CA SER A 48 -1.90 24.90 -28.92
C SER A 48 -2.60 23.67 -29.50
N GLY A 49 -3.92 23.75 -29.61
CA GLY A 49 -4.58 23.25 -30.83
C GLY A 49 -4.65 21.72 -31.04
N THR A 50 -4.82 20.95 -29.97
CA THR A 50 -5.53 19.64 -30.02
C THR A 50 -6.47 19.56 -28.83
N GLY A 51 -7.59 18.82 -28.95
CA GLY A 51 -8.74 18.90 -28.04
C GLY A 51 -8.36 18.98 -26.55
N THR A 52 -8.67 20.12 -25.92
CA THR A 52 -8.12 20.50 -24.60
C THR A 52 -8.42 19.45 -23.53
N VAL A 53 -7.39 18.72 -23.09
CA VAL A 53 -7.53 17.73 -22.00
C VAL A 53 -7.96 18.46 -20.73
N LYS A 54 -9.17 18.15 -20.24
CA LYS A 54 -9.75 18.85 -19.09
C LYS A 54 -9.15 18.35 -17.77
N MET A 55 -8.05 18.99 -17.36
CA MET A 55 -7.37 18.73 -16.09
C MET A 55 -8.35 18.71 -14.89
N LYS A 56 -8.25 17.67 -14.06
CA LYS A 56 -8.93 17.52 -12.77
C LYS A 56 -8.30 18.45 -11.73
N VAL A 57 -8.75 19.70 -11.71
CA VAL A 57 -8.40 20.64 -10.64
C VAL A 57 -8.93 20.14 -9.30
N VAL A 58 -8.01 19.87 -8.36
CA VAL A 58 -8.35 19.59 -6.97
C VAL A 58 -8.55 20.91 -6.21
N SER A 59 -9.62 21.00 -5.46
CA SER A 59 -9.72 21.88 -4.28
C SER A 59 -10.08 21.04 -3.07
N PHE A 60 -9.65 21.42 -1.87
CA PHE A 60 -9.90 20.63 -0.66
C PHE A 60 -10.18 21.50 0.57
N SER A 61 -10.71 20.87 1.61
CA SER A 61 -10.96 21.45 2.93
C SER A 61 -10.65 20.44 4.04
N LEU A 62 -10.04 20.93 5.13
CA LEU A 62 -10.03 20.23 6.41
C LEU A 62 -11.34 20.53 7.12
N GLU A 63 -12.10 19.48 7.43
CA GLU A 63 -13.41 19.54 8.07
C GLU A 63 -13.40 18.62 9.32
N GLU A 64 -14.29 18.88 10.28
CA GLU A 64 -14.41 18.10 11.53
C GLU A 64 -13.10 17.98 12.35
N GLY A 65 -12.15 18.90 12.14
CA GLY A 65 -10.85 18.95 12.82
C GLY A 65 -9.80 17.95 12.32
N ASN A 66 -10.20 16.84 11.70
CA ASN A 66 -9.28 15.78 11.27
C ASN A 66 -9.56 15.15 9.89
N LYS A 67 -10.63 15.51 9.17
CA LYS A 67 -11.00 14.89 7.88
C LYS A 67 -10.73 15.81 6.70
N TYR A 68 -9.98 15.34 5.71
CA TYR A 68 -9.81 16.04 4.45
C TYR A 68 -10.88 15.61 3.44
N PHE A 69 -11.54 16.59 2.84
CA PHE A 69 -12.49 16.40 1.75
C PHE A 69 -12.03 17.15 0.51
N GLY A 70 -12.13 16.50 -0.64
CA GLY A 70 -11.76 17.04 -1.94
C GLY A 70 -12.98 17.41 -2.76
N ARG A 71 -12.78 18.26 -3.76
CA ARG A 71 -13.71 18.56 -4.84
C ARG A 71 -12.98 18.56 -6.18
N ILE A 72 -13.48 17.73 -7.10
CA ILE A 72 -13.12 17.67 -8.52
C ILE A 72 -14.43 17.68 -9.31
N ASP A 73 -14.48 18.39 -10.44
CA ASP A 73 -15.69 18.54 -11.27
C ASP A 73 -16.95 18.92 -10.45
N GLY A 74 -16.78 19.74 -9.41
CA GLY A 74 -17.82 20.19 -8.47
C GLY A 74 -18.26 19.18 -7.40
N LYS A 75 -17.99 17.88 -7.60
CA LYS A 75 -18.38 16.79 -6.69
C LYS A 75 -17.46 16.73 -5.47
N ARG A 76 -18.03 16.75 -4.26
CA ARG A 76 -17.28 16.57 -3.00
C ARG A 76 -17.11 15.08 -2.69
N PHE A 77 -15.91 14.68 -2.27
CA PHE A 77 -15.57 13.33 -1.85
C PHE A 77 -14.62 13.35 -0.63
N TYR A 78 -14.55 12.25 0.10
CA TYR A 78 -13.65 12.10 1.25
C TYR A 78 -12.27 11.63 0.78
N ILE A 79 -11.21 12.34 1.18
CA ILE A 79 -9.82 12.01 0.82
C ILE A 79 -9.23 11.06 1.86
N GLY A 80 -9.32 11.41 3.15
CA GLY A 80 -8.73 10.67 4.26
C GLY A 80 -8.82 11.44 5.58
N SER A 81 -8.49 10.78 6.69
CA SER A 81 -8.36 11.37 8.02
C SER A 81 -6.91 11.51 8.40
N ARG A 82 -6.57 12.56 9.16
CA ARG A 82 -5.27 12.72 9.82
C ARG A 82 -5.07 11.60 10.84
N VAL A 83 -3.94 10.91 10.75
CA VAL A 83 -3.50 9.86 11.69
C VAL A 83 -2.07 10.18 12.16
N PRO A 84 -1.80 10.22 13.49
CA PRO A 84 -0.44 10.34 14.02
C PRO A 84 0.29 8.98 13.96
N TYR A 85 1.59 9.00 13.68
CA TYR A 85 2.41 7.79 13.62
C TYR A 85 3.88 8.08 13.96
N LEU A 86 4.41 7.43 14.99
CA LEU A 86 5.83 7.52 15.43
C LEU A 86 6.40 8.95 15.52
N GLY A 87 5.58 9.92 15.96
CA GLY A 87 5.97 11.34 16.08
C GLY A 87 5.72 12.20 14.83
N GLY A 88 5.42 11.58 13.69
CA GLY A 88 4.89 12.22 12.49
C GLY A 88 3.37 12.08 12.37
N LYS A 89 2.83 12.44 11.20
CA LYS A 89 1.41 12.28 10.84
C LYS A 89 1.21 12.34 9.33
N GLY A 90 0.13 11.72 8.88
CA GLY A 90 -0.29 11.69 7.48
C GLY A 90 -1.78 11.39 7.36
N LEU A 91 -2.23 11.14 6.13
CA LEU A 91 -3.59 10.69 5.81
C LEU A 91 -3.75 9.17 5.90
N ALA A 92 -4.94 8.74 6.32
CA ALA A 92 -5.43 7.38 6.19
C ALA A 92 -6.86 7.38 5.61
N ASN A 93 -7.14 6.49 4.65
CA ASN A 93 -8.49 6.23 4.16
C ASN A 93 -8.72 4.71 4.10
N SER A 94 -9.60 4.22 4.96
CA SER A 94 -10.00 2.81 5.05
C SER A 94 -11.52 2.64 5.08
N SER A 95 -12.26 3.70 4.72
CA SER A 95 -13.72 3.76 4.80
C SER A 95 -14.36 3.80 3.41
N GLY A 96 -15.44 3.05 3.22
CA GLY A 96 -16.14 2.97 1.94
C GLY A 96 -17.24 1.91 1.94
N THR A 97 -17.94 1.80 0.82
CA THR A 97 -19.05 0.86 0.61
C THR A 97 -18.58 -0.46 0.00
N ALA A 98 -19.44 -1.49 0.01
CA ALA A 98 -19.14 -2.77 -0.65
C ALA A 98 -18.88 -2.63 -2.16
N LEU A 99 -19.53 -1.68 -2.83
CA LEU A 99 -19.33 -1.40 -4.27
C LEU A 99 -17.95 -0.78 -4.60
N GLN A 100 -17.25 -0.27 -3.58
CA GLN A 100 -15.89 0.27 -3.72
C GLN A 100 -14.80 -0.75 -3.35
N LYS A 101 -15.20 -1.99 -3.04
CA LYS A 101 -14.28 -3.08 -2.72
C LYS A 101 -14.01 -3.98 -3.91
N TYR A 102 -12.82 -4.58 -3.92
CA TYR A 102 -12.52 -5.74 -4.73
C TYR A 102 -13.47 -6.91 -4.40
N ASP A 103 -14.00 -7.54 -5.45
CA ASP A 103 -14.84 -8.74 -5.35
C ASP A 103 -14.36 -9.75 -6.39
N ARG A 104 -13.61 -10.76 -5.93
CA ARG A 104 -13.05 -11.85 -6.75
C ARG A 104 -14.03 -12.44 -7.76
N ARG A 105 -15.32 -12.52 -7.40
CA ARG A 105 -16.35 -13.16 -8.22
C ARG A 105 -16.60 -12.42 -9.54
N GLN A 106 -16.41 -11.10 -9.55
CA GLN A 106 -16.53 -10.26 -10.75
C GLN A 106 -15.34 -10.43 -11.70
N PHE A 107 -14.24 -11.01 -11.23
CA PHE A 107 -12.96 -11.11 -11.94
C PHE A 107 -12.50 -12.55 -12.19
N ARG A 108 -13.26 -13.55 -11.72
CA ARG A 108 -13.01 -14.99 -11.95
C ARG A 108 -12.88 -15.32 -13.43
N ASP A 109 -13.80 -14.84 -14.26
CA ASP A 109 -13.84 -15.19 -15.69
C ASP A 109 -12.59 -14.68 -16.44
N GLN A 110 -11.99 -13.57 -15.99
CA GLN A 110 -10.80 -12.98 -16.61
C GLN A 110 -9.48 -13.55 -16.08
N TYR A 111 -9.38 -13.85 -14.77
CA TYR A 111 -8.10 -14.25 -14.13
C TYR A 111 -8.08 -15.67 -13.56
N GLY A 112 -9.19 -16.39 -13.66
CA GLY A 112 -9.37 -17.70 -13.06
C GLY A 112 -9.05 -17.69 -11.56
N PHE A 113 -8.33 -18.72 -11.13
CA PHE A 113 -7.97 -18.93 -9.73
C PHE A 113 -7.22 -17.74 -9.09
N TRP A 114 -6.52 -16.90 -9.84
CA TRP A 114 -5.76 -15.79 -9.24
C TRP A 114 -6.63 -14.69 -8.65
N ALA A 115 -7.86 -14.52 -9.14
CA ALA A 115 -8.83 -13.63 -8.51
C ALA A 115 -9.18 -14.14 -7.10
N ASP A 116 -9.33 -15.46 -6.95
CA ASP A 116 -9.56 -16.09 -5.65
C ASP A 116 -8.31 -16.13 -4.77
N PHE A 117 -7.12 -16.29 -5.36
CA PHE A 117 -5.85 -16.35 -4.65
C PHE A 117 -5.48 -15.02 -3.98
N ILE A 118 -5.65 -13.87 -4.63
CA ILE A 118 -5.29 -12.58 -3.99
C ILE A 118 -6.33 -12.10 -2.95
N HIS A 119 -7.53 -12.70 -2.94
CA HIS A 119 -8.67 -12.22 -2.16
C HIS A 119 -8.44 -12.18 -0.64
N PRO A 120 -7.89 -13.21 0.03
CA PRO A 120 -7.66 -13.14 1.48
C PRO A 120 -6.72 -12.00 1.88
N THR A 121 -5.68 -11.73 1.07
CA THR A 121 -4.77 -10.60 1.27
C THR A 121 -5.48 -9.26 1.05
N ALA A 122 -6.22 -9.12 -0.07
CA ALA A 122 -7.05 -7.93 -0.32
C ALA A 122 -8.00 -7.62 0.84
N MET A 123 -8.72 -8.64 1.33
CA MET A 123 -9.63 -8.49 2.48
C MET A 123 -8.91 -8.11 3.77
N ALA A 124 -7.68 -8.59 3.98
CA ALA A 124 -6.83 -8.20 5.10
C ALA A 124 -6.35 -6.74 5.01
N GLU A 125 -6.18 -6.18 3.81
CA GLU A 125 -5.95 -4.74 3.58
C GLU A 125 -7.25 -3.90 3.54
N GLY A 126 -8.40 -4.52 3.82
CA GLY A 126 -9.73 -3.86 3.79
C GLY A 126 -10.40 -3.81 2.41
N ALA A 127 -9.69 -4.17 1.35
CA ALA A 127 -10.13 -4.37 -0.03
C ALA A 127 -10.71 -3.16 -0.79
N LEU A 128 -10.64 -1.93 -0.29
CA LEU A 128 -11.13 -0.75 -1.03
C LEU A 128 -10.13 -0.31 -2.11
N PHE A 129 -10.59 -0.07 -3.34
CA PHE A 129 -9.73 0.44 -4.44
C PHE A 129 -9.10 1.82 -4.15
N HIS A 130 -9.60 2.51 -3.14
CA HIS A 130 -9.08 3.80 -2.66
C HIS A 130 -8.45 3.73 -1.26
N THR A 131 -8.13 2.54 -0.72
CA THR A 131 -7.40 2.48 0.57
C THR A 131 -6.10 3.26 0.44
N LEU A 132 -5.84 4.17 1.37
CA LEU A 132 -4.71 5.10 1.36
C LEU A 132 -4.06 5.15 2.75
N ASN A 133 -2.73 5.15 2.81
CA ASN A 133 -1.94 5.53 3.99
C ASN A 133 -0.69 6.31 3.54
N THR A 134 -0.31 7.36 4.26
CA THR A 134 0.86 8.22 3.91
C THR A 134 1.76 8.57 5.10
N TYR A 135 1.41 8.12 6.31
CA TYR A 135 2.03 8.52 7.57
C TYR A 135 3.30 7.73 7.96
N ASP A 136 3.70 6.70 7.20
CA ASP A 136 4.81 5.81 7.55
C ASP A 136 5.95 5.85 6.51
N ARG A 137 6.98 5.02 6.72
CA ARG A 137 8.18 4.92 5.87
C ARG A 137 7.92 4.61 4.39
N ALA A 138 6.69 4.22 4.01
CA ALA A 138 6.32 4.05 2.63
C ALA A 138 6.05 5.37 1.89
N PHE A 139 5.86 6.47 2.63
CA PHE A 139 5.44 7.82 2.21
C PHE A 139 4.05 7.88 1.55
N PHE A 140 3.73 6.92 0.70
CA PHE A 140 2.45 6.80 0.02
C PHE A 140 2.16 5.31 -0.28
N THR A 141 1.08 4.81 0.30
CA THR A 141 0.58 3.44 0.11
C THR A 141 -0.87 3.53 -0.36
N PHE A 142 -1.18 2.94 -1.50
CA PHE A 142 -2.51 3.06 -2.15
C PHE A 142 -2.96 1.73 -2.77
N SER A 143 -4.24 1.63 -3.13
CA SER A 143 -4.92 0.45 -3.71
C SER A 143 -5.49 -0.54 -2.68
N PHE A 144 -6.37 -1.41 -3.17
CA PHE A 144 -7.00 -2.49 -2.41
C PHE A 144 -6.03 -3.58 -1.90
N LEU A 145 -4.78 -3.57 -2.39
CA LEU A 145 -3.68 -4.43 -1.95
C LEU A 145 -2.56 -3.64 -1.25
N GLN A 146 -2.72 -2.33 -1.03
CA GLN A 146 -1.74 -1.48 -0.35
C GLN A 146 -0.35 -1.51 -0.99
N PHE A 147 -0.31 -1.11 -2.26
CA PHE A 147 0.91 -0.91 -3.04
C PHE A 147 1.71 0.27 -2.50
N ALA A 148 3.02 0.10 -2.28
CA ALA A 148 3.86 1.06 -1.55
C ALA A 148 4.89 1.78 -2.45
N ALA A 149 4.88 3.13 -2.44
CA ALA A 149 5.71 3.95 -3.32
C ALA A 149 7.23 3.84 -3.05
N HIS A 150 7.65 3.59 -1.81
CA HIS A 150 9.07 3.50 -1.42
C HIS A 150 9.85 2.28 -1.98
N VAL A 151 9.22 1.40 -2.77
CA VAL A 151 9.85 0.16 -3.27
C VAL A 151 10.25 0.31 -4.75
N PRO A 152 11.55 0.34 -5.09
CA PRO A 152 12.02 0.33 -6.48
C PRO A 152 11.49 -0.86 -7.27
N ASN A 153 10.90 -0.59 -8.45
CA ASN A 153 10.15 -1.57 -9.25
C ASN A 153 9.06 -2.35 -8.49
N GLY A 154 8.59 -1.80 -7.37
CA GLY A 154 7.50 -2.36 -6.58
C GLY A 154 6.15 -2.30 -7.30
N ASP A 155 5.13 -2.86 -6.64
CA ASP A 155 3.76 -2.83 -7.12
C ASP A 155 3.26 -1.41 -7.43
N PHE A 156 3.53 -0.42 -6.57
CA PHE A 156 3.12 0.96 -6.80
C PHE A 156 3.80 1.58 -8.02
N VAL A 157 5.09 1.35 -8.22
CA VAL A 157 5.84 1.87 -9.37
C VAL A 157 5.29 1.26 -10.67
N VAL A 158 5.09 -0.06 -10.70
CA VAL A 158 4.50 -0.75 -11.85
C VAL A 158 3.06 -0.28 -12.12
N TYR A 159 2.26 -0.10 -11.05
CA TYR A 159 0.90 0.43 -11.12
C TYR A 159 0.86 1.86 -11.66
N MET A 160 1.72 2.76 -11.18
CA MET A 160 1.77 4.14 -11.66
C MET A 160 2.27 4.22 -13.10
N ARG A 161 3.24 3.38 -13.50
CA ARG A 161 3.64 3.24 -14.91
C ARG A 161 2.50 2.74 -15.81
N ALA A 162 1.61 1.90 -15.30
CA ALA A 162 0.41 1.44 -16.03
C ALA A 162 -0.68 2.53 -16.09
N LEU A 163 -0.95 3.22 -14.98
CA LEU A 163 -1.90 4.34 -14.92
C LEU A 163 -1.54 5.46 -15.90
N LEU A 164 -0.25 5.83 -15.98
CA LEU A 164 0.21 6.89 -16.90
C LEU A 164 0.11 6.52 -18.39
N LYS A 165 -0.28 5.27 -18.71
CA LYS A 165 -0.60 4.82 -20.08
C LYS A 165 -2.11 4.82 -20.36
N LEU A 166 -2.97 5.13 -19.38
CA LEU A 166 -4.42 5.25 -19.57
C LEU A 166 -4.81 6.59 -20.22
N PRO A 167 -5.89 6.65 -21.02
CA PRO A 167 -6.34 7.90 -21.66
C PRO A 167 -6.64 9.04 -20.68
N SER A 168 -7.15 8.72 -19.49
CA SER A 168 -7.50 9.66 -18.42
C SER A 168 -6.27 10.16 -17.62
N ALA A 169 -5.06 9.64 -17.86
CA ALA A 169 -3.87 9.98 -17.08
C ALA A 169 -3.55 11.47 -17.06
N ALA A 170 -3.58 12.11 -18.23
CA ALA A 170 -3.30 13.54 -18.37
C ALA A 170 -4.38 14.44 -17.74
N GLU A 171 -5.58 13.93 -17.44
CA GLU A 171 -6.56 14.68 -16.65
C GLU A 171 -6.11 14.76 -15.17
N TYR A 172 -5.53 13.70 -14.60
CA TYR A 172 -5.15 13.66 -13.18
C TYR A 172 -3.70 14.13 -12.93
N PHE A 173 -2.77 13.72 -13.79
CA PHE A 173 -1.34 13.98 -13.65
C PHE A 173 -0.75 14.54 -14.95
N PRO A 174 -1.17 15.74 -15.41
CA PRO A 174 -0.66 16.36 -16.63
C PRO A 174 0.84 16.70 -16.57
N ASP A 175 1.42 16.81 -15.36
CA ASP A 175 2.85 17.03 -15.16
C ASP A 175 3.66 15.73 -15.05
N LEU A 176 3.07 14.57 -15.33
CA LEU A 176 3.77 13.28 -15.40
C LEU A 176 3.64 12.61 -16.77
N ALA A 177 4.70 11.95 -17.20
CA ALA A 177 4.72 11.11 -18.39
C ALA A 177 5.63 9.89 -18.22
N ILE A 178 5.53 8.95 -19.16
CA ILE A 178 6.49 7.85 -19.30
C ILE A 178 7.56 8.25 -20.32
N VAL A 179 8.81 8.31 -19.89
CA VAL A 179 9.98 8.57 -20.76
C VAL A 179 10.99 7.45 -20.53
N GLY A 180 11.34 6.69 -21.57
CA GLY A 180 12.25 5.54 -21.45
C GLY A 180 11.77 4.48 -20.45
N ASP A 181 10.46 4.20 -20.44
CA ASP A 181 9.75 3.35 -19.45
C ASP A 181 9.86 3.78 -17.98
N ARG A 182 10.35 5.00 -17.69
CA ARG A 182 10.39 5.59 -16.35
C ARG A 182 9.30 6.63 -16.13
N ILE A 183 8.87 6.75 -14.88
CA ILE A 183 8.00 7.86 -14.45
C ILE A 183 8.86 9.13 -14.40
N CYS A 184 8.51 10.12 -15.22
CA CYS A 184 9.17 11.41 -15.27
C CYS A 184 8.18 12.54 -15.03
N ARG A 185 8.59 13.56 -14.27
CA ARG A 185 7.89 14.82 -14.15
C ARG A 185 8.28 15.73 -15.31
N LEU A 186 7.30 16.33 -15.97
CA LEU A 186 7.50 17.32 -17.02
C LEU A 186 7.67 18.71 -16.39
N LEU A 187 8.83 19.34 -16.65
CA LEU A 187 9.15 20.70 -16.26
C LEU A 187 9.57 21.50 -17.51
N ASP A 188 9.53 22.83 -17.42
CA ASP A 188 9.97 23.73 -18.51
C ASP A 188 11.46 23.51 -18.88
N SER A 189 12.26 23.03 -17.93
CA SER A 189 13.68 22.64 -18.12
C SER A 189 13.87 21.27 -18.77
N GLY A 190 12.79 20.56 -19.11
CA GLY A 190 12.81 19.17 -19.58
C GLY A 190 12.35 18.15 -18.52
N PRO A 191 12.23 16.86 -18.91
CA PRO A 191 11.73 15.81 -18.04
C PRO A 191 12.72 15.42 -16.93
N VAL A 192 12.22 15.28 -15.70
CA VAL A 192 12.99 14.82 -14.54
C VAL A 192 12.48 13.45 -14.08
N GLN A 193 13.35 12.44 -14.10
CA GLN A 193 13.05 11.07 -13.68
C GLN A 193 12.82 10.97 -12.17
N LEU A 194 11.72 10.34 -11.75
CA LEU A 194 11.30 10.23 -10.34
C LEU A 194 11.66 8.88 -9.68
N GLU A 195 11.94 7.84 -10.48
CA GLU A 195 12.26 6.50 -10.00
C GLU A 195 13.32 5.81 -10.87
N SER A 196 14.05 4.87 -10.29
CA SER A 196 15.02 4.00 -10.95
C SER A 196 14.94 2.58 -10.36
N ASP A 197 15.81 1.68 -10.81
CA ASP A 197 15.86 0.31 -10.28
C ASP A 197 16.35 0.20 -8.84
N VAL A 198 16.90 1.30 -8.28
CA VAL A 198 17.49 1.34 -6.93
C VAL A 198 16.91 2.44 -6.03
N SER A 199 16.08 3.34 -6.54
CA SER A 199 15.48 4.43 -5.75
C SER A 199 14.12 4.86 -6.29
N THR A 200 13.22 5.24 -5.39
CA THR A 200 11.95 5.92 -5.69
C THR A 200 11.84 7.25 -4.96
N ALA A 201 12.94 7.82 -4.45
CA ALA A 201 12.92 9.02 -3.62
C ALA A 201 12.17 10.19 -4.28
N GLY A 202 12.48 10.53 -5.53
CA GLY A 202 11.79 11.60 -6.25
C GLY A 202 10.28 11.33 -6.49
N LEU A 203 9.87 10.06 -6.55
CA LEU A 203 8.46 9.66 -6.61
C LEU A 203 7.78 9.79 -5.24
N CYS A 204 8.46 9.41 -4.15
CA CYS A 204 7.99 9.67 -2.79
C CYS A 204 7.83 11.18 -2.56
N ASP A 205 8.85 11.99 -2.85
CA ASP A 205 8.82 13.45 -2.71
C ASP A 205 7.68 14.10 -3.53
N TYR A 206 7.41 13.58 -4.73
CA TYR A 206 6.30 14.04 -5.58
C TYR A 206 4.90 13.71 -5.03
N LEU A 207 4.77 12.59 -4.31
CA LEU A 207 3.50 12.09 -3.78
C LEU A 207 3.20 12.64 -2.37
N ASN A 208 4.22 12.63 -1.51
CA ASN A 208 4.18 13.07 -0.14
C ASN A 208 5.59 13.55 0.28
N PRO A 209 5.87 14.86 0.34
CA PRO A 209 7.22 15.37 0.61
C PRO A 209 7.79 15.04 2.00
N THR A 210 6.93 14.73 2.98
CA THR A 210 7.35 14.45 4.36
C THR A 210 6.36 13.55 5.09
N VAL A 211 6.82 12.85 6.12
CA VAL A 211 5.95 12.07 7.03
C VAL A 211 5.72 12.80 8.37
N MET A 212 6.29 14.00 8.52
CA MET A 212 6.22 14.78 9.77
C MET A 212 4.95 15.64 9.87
N GLU A 213 4.52 16.22 8.74
CA GLU A 213 3.40 17.15 8.62
C GLU A 213 2.55 16.80 7.41
N ILE A 214 1.25 17.14 7.44
CA ILE A 214 0.38 16.95 6.28
C ILE A 214 0.50 18.18 5.38
N GLU A 215 1.06 17.99 4.19
CA GLU A 215 1.27 19.06 3.21
C GLU A 215 0.14 19.16 2.18
N ASP A 216 -0.08 20.36 1.63
CA ASP A 216 -1.02 20.60 0.53
C ASP A 216 -0.74 19.66 -0.67
N THR A 217 0.53 19.37 -0.95
CA THR A 217 0.96 18.41 -1.98
C THR A 217 0.39 17.01 -1.71
N GLU A 218 0.64 16.45 -0.53
CA GLU A 218 0.14 15.13 -0.11
C GLU A 218 -1.39 15.04 -0.29
N VAL A 219 -2.11 16.05 0.20
CA VAL A 219 -3.58 16.11 0.11
C VAL A 219 -4.06 16.15 -1.35
N ILE A 220 -3.39 16.90 -2.23
CA ILE A 220 -3.73 16.98 -3.66
C ILE A 220 -3.49 15.65 -4.36
N GLN A 221 -2.35 14.99 -4.12
CA GLN A 221 -2.04 13.72 -4.78
C GLN A 221 -2.96 12.60 -4.27
N ALA A 222 -3.17 12.52 -2.95
CA ALA A 222 -4.17 11.66 -2.34
C ALA A 222 -5.57 11.87 -2.94
N ALA A 223 -6.01 13.13 -3.10
CA ALA A 223 -7.30 13.45 -3.68
C ALA A 223 -7.44 12.97 -5.13
N LYS A 224 -6.39 13.13 -5.96
CA LYS A 224 -6.37 12.62 -7.34
C LYS A 224 -6.53 11.09 -7.37
N PHE A 225 -5.71 10.35 -6.62
CA PHE A 225 -5.76 8.88 -6.59
C PHE A 225 -7.11 8.36 -6.09
N VAL A 226 -7.62 8.90 -4.98
CA VAL A 226 -8.92 8.51 -4.41
C VAL A 226 -10.06 8.78 -5.40
N HIS A 227 -10.10 9.98 -6.01
CA HIS A 227 -11.12 10.30 -6.99
C HIS A 227 -11.03 9.42 -8.24
N TRP A 228 -9.80 9.14 -8.72
CA TRP A 228 -9.60 8.33 -9.92
C TRP A 228 -10.10 6.90 -9.72
N ALA A 229 -9.69 6.24 -8.64
CA ALA A 229 -10.14 4.88 -8.31
C ALA A 229 -11.66 4.79 -8.10
N GLN A 230 -12.29 5.83 -7.55
CA GLN A 230 -13.74 5.86 -7.33
C GLN A 230 -14.55 6.08 -8.62
N ASN A 231 -14.00 6.79 -9.62
CA ASN A 231 -14.77 7.23 -10.80
C ASN A 231 -14.37 6.55 -12.12
N ASP A 232 -13.21 5.89 -12.20
CA ASP A 232 -12.70 5.26 -13.43
C ASP A 232 -12.59 3.74 -13.28
N ALA A 233 -13.25 3.00 -14.17
CA ALA A 233 -13.19 1.54 -14.19
C ALA A 233 -11.83 1.01 -14.64
N LEU A 234 -11.14 1.70 -15.55
CA LEU A 234 -9.81 1.32 -16.03
C LEU A 234 -8.76 1.48 -14.91
N ASN A 235 -8.90 2.48 -14.04
CA ASN A 235 -8.05 2.60 -12.85
C ASN A 235 -8.15 1.35 -11.95
N ARG A 236 -9.38 0.94 -11.60
CA ARG A 236 -9.63 -0.27 -10.79
C ARG A 236 -9.14 -1.54 -11.47
N GLN A 237 -9.37 -1.65 -12.78
CA GLN A 237 -8.87 -2.73 -13.61
C GLN A 237 -7.34 -2.84 -13.54
N MET A 238 -6.61 -1.73 -13.72
CA MET A 238 -5.14 -1.71 -13.61
C MET A 238 -4.64 -2.12 -12.23
N GLN A 239 -5.34 -1.75 -11.14
CA GLN A 239 -4.98 -2.24 -9.79
C GLN A 239 -5.03 -3.77 -9.72
N ILE A 240 -6.03 -4.40 -10.33
CA ILE A 240 -6.23 -5.85 -10.32
C ILE A 240 -5.19 -6.55 -11.22
N GLU A 241 -4.99 -6.04 -12.43
CA GLU A 241 -3.99 -6.58 -13.38
C GLU A 241 -2.59 -6.58 -12.79
N VAL A 242 -2.17 -5.44 -12.22
CA VAL A 242 -0.86 -5.29 -11.59
C VAL A 242 -0.75 -6.14 -10.32
N GLY A 243 -1.79 -6.20 -9.50
CA GLY A 243 -1.85 -7.05 -8.31
C GLY A 243 -1.70 -8.54 -8.64
N ILE A 244 -2.47 -9.05 -9.60
CA ILE A 244 -2.42 -10.45 -10.02
C ILE A 244 -1.08 -10.78 -10.69
N ALA A 245 -0.55 -9.90 -11.54
CA ALA A 245 0.78 -10.07 -12.13
C ALA A 245 1.90 -10.04 -11.06
N HIS A 246 1.76 -9.22 -10.02
CA HIS A 246 2.68 -9.17 -8.88
C HIS A 246 2.68 -10.50 -8.11
N PHE A 247 1.50 -10.98 -7.71
CA PHE A 247 1.37 -12.24 -6.97
C PHE A 247 1.84 -13.44 -7.80
N ARG A 248 1.51 -13.52 -9.09
CA ARG A 248 2.02 -14.56 -10.01
C ARG A 248 3.54 -14.63 -10.06
N ARG A 249 4.19 -13.49 -10.36
CA ARG A 249 5.65 -13.38 -10.47
C ARG A 249 6.35 -13.76 -9.16
N ASN A 250 5.81 -13.27 -8.04
CA ASN A 250 6.39 -13.51 -6.73
C ASN A 250 6.18 -14.94 -6.25
N MET A 251 5.02 -15.56 -6.57
CA MET A 251 4.76 -16.95 -6.22
C MET A 251 5.77 -17.91 -6.85
N ALA A 252 6.17 -17.69 -8.11
CA ALA A 252 7.23 -18.47 -8.74
C ALA A 252 8.57 -18.37 -7.97
N GLN A 253 8.95 -17.16 -7.54
CA GLN A 253 10.16 -16.95 -6.72
C GLN A 253 10.03 -17.58 -5.32
N TYR A 254 8.86 -17.52 -4.70
CA TYR A 254 8.60 -18.10 -3.38
C TYR A 254 8.57 -19.63 -3.45
N ALA A 255 8.05 -20.21 -4.53
CA ALA A 255 8.03 -21.66 -4.73
C ALA A 255 9.44 -22.24 -4.88
N GLN A 256 10.34 -21.54 -5.59
CA GLN A 256 11.76 -21.90 -5.62
C GLN A 256 12.43 -21.71 -4.25
N ARG A 257 12.20 -20.58 -3.58
CA ARG A 257 12.85 -20.25 -2.29
C ARG A 257 12.42 -21.14 -1.13
N TYR A 258 11.19 -21.67 -1.15
CA TYR A 258 10.59 -22.43 -0.05
C TYR A 258 10.17 -23.85 -0.45
N SER A 259 10.64 -24.35 -1.60
CA SER A 259 10.36 -25.70 -2.12
C SER A 259 8.87 -26.06 -2.17
N LEU A 260 8.05 -25.17 -2.77
CA LEU A 260 6.58 -25.28 -2.75
C LEU A 260 5.99 -26.04 -3.94
N ASP A 261 6.77 -26.88 -4.64
CA ASP A 261 6.21 -27.75 -5.68
C ASP A 261 5.30 -28.81 -5.05
N GLY A 262 4.07 -28.92 -5.56
CA GLY A 262 3.03 -29.75 -4.96
C GLY A 262 2.42 -29.19 -3.67
N ALA A 263 2.81 -27.99 -3.22
CA ALA A 263 2.26 -27.40 -1.99
C ALA A 263 0.81 -26.90 -2.18
N PRO A 264 -0.11 -27.16 -1.22
CA PRO A 264 -1.49 -26.68 -1.28
C PRO A 264 -1.61 -25.16 -1.41
N ALA A 265 -2.60 -24.69 -2.16
CA ALA A 265 -2.82 -23.27 -2.42
C ALA A 265 -2.96 -22.41 -1.14
N ALA A 266 -3.55 -22.95 -0.07
CA ALA A 266 -3.64 -22.26 1.23
C ALA A 266 -2.26 -21.94 1.85
N ILE A 267 -1.28 -22.83 1.71
CA ILE A 267 0.09 -22.60 2.22
C ILE A 267 0.79 -21.56 1.35
N CYS A 268 0.68 -21.69 0.03
CA CYS A 268 1.23 -20.73 -0.93
C CYS A 268 0.69 -19.31 -0.71
N LEU A 269 -0.63 -19.18 -0.48
CA LEU A 269 -1.29 -17.93 -0.13
C LEU A 269 -0.67 -17.30 1.12
N VAL A 270 -0.62 -18.03 2.23
CA VAL A 270 -0.16 -17.45 3.50
C VAL A 270 1.31 -17.04 3.42
N ILE A 271 2.14 -17.78 2.67
CA ILE A 271 3.51 -17.35 2.36
C ILE A 271 3.50 -16.07 1.54
N ALA A 272 2.73 -15.99 0.45
CA ALA A 272 2.66 -14.80 -0.38
C ALA A 272 2.22 -13.56 0.44
N ASP A 273 1.19 -13.72 1.27
CA ASP A 273 0.67 -12.69 2.18
C ASP A 273 1.67 -12.29 3.30
N ILE A 274 2.48 -13.22 3.80
CA ILE A 274 3.56 -12.93 4.77
C ILE A 274 4.66 -12.08 4.12
N ARG A 275 4.99 -12.39 2.86
CA ARG A 275 6.02 -11.68 2.10
C ARG A 275 5.52 -10.30 1.63
N HIS A 276 4.27 -10.22 1.18
CA HIS A 276 3.60 -8.98 0.78
C HIS A 276 3.65 -7.94 1.91
N GLN A 277 3.17 -8.30 3.10
CA GLN A 277 3.15 -7.40 4.27
C GLN A 277 4.40 -7.53 5.19
N GLY A 278 5.49 -8.16 4.71
CA GLY A 278 6.77 -8.23 5.43
C GLY A 278 6.75 -8.82 6.85
N ARG A 279 5.72 -9.57 7.25
CA ARG A 279 5.40 -9.89 8.66
C ARG A 279 6.35 -10.87 9.34
N ALA A 280 7.11 -11.63 8.56
CA ALA A 280 8.09 -12.59 9.08
C ALA A 280 9.31 -12.73 8.16
N LYS A 281 10.46 -13.07 8.75
CA LYS A 281 11.70 -13.36 8.03
C LYS A 281 11.70 -14.80 7.49
N SER A 282 12.52 -15.06 6.48
CA SER A 282 12.55 -16.37 5.79
C SER A 282 12.79 -17.56 6.72
N ALA A 283 13.63 -17.43 7.76
CA ALA A 283 13.89 -18.51 8.71
C ALA A 283 12.64 -18.96 9.47
N ALA A 284 11.76 -18.02 9.85
CA ALA A 284 10.49 -18.33 10.51
C ALA A 284 9.51 -19.04 9.56
N ILE A 285 9.49 -18.67 8.28
CA ILE A 285 8.68 -19.34 7.24
C ILE A 285 9.16 -20.79 7.04
N VAL A 286 10.46 -21.01 6.95
CA VAL A 286 11.05 -22.36 6.83
C VAL A 286 10.75 -23.22 8.07
N SER A 287 10.89 -22.65 9.28
CA SER A 287 10.55 -23.34 10.52
C SER A 287 9.06 -23.69 10.60
N ALA A 288 8.17 -22.79 10.17
CA ALA A 288 6.73 -23.06 10.11
C ALA A 288 6.37 -24.14 9.08
N LEU A 289 7.05 -24.17 7.91
CA LEU A 289 6.88 -25.21 6.90
C LEU A 289 7.32 -26.60 7.37
N ALA A 290 8.30 -26.69 8.27
CA ALA A 290 8.74 -27.94 8.89
C ALA A 290 7.82 -28.44 10.03
N ASN A 291 6.80 -27.66 10.42
CA ASN A 291 5.86 -28.05 11.46
C ASN A 291 4.88 -29.12 10.95
N PRO A 292 4.44 -30.10 11.78
CA PRO A 292 3.38 -31.05 11.42
C PRO A 292 2.04 -30.43 10.98
N LYS A 293 1.78 -29.17 11.34
CA LYS A 293 0.62 -28.36 10.91
C LYS A 293 1.11 -27.06 10.27
N PRO A 294 1.68 -27.10 9.06
CA PRO A 294 2.43 -25.96 8.52
C PRO A 294 1.54 -24.74 8.22
N LEU A 295 0.28 -24.95 7.83
CA LEU A 295 -0.67 -23.86 7.60
C LEU A 295 -1.00 -23.08 8.89
N ASP A 296 -1.21 -23.78 10.01
CA ASP A 296 -1.48 -23.14 11.31
C ASP A 296 -0.23 -22.38 11.79
N ALA A 297 0.93 -23.02 11.73
CA ALA A 297 2.20 -22.41 12.13
C ALA A 297 2.54 -21.15 11.31
N LEU A 298 2.26 -21.15 9.99
CA LEU A 298 2.40 -19.97 9.15
C LEU A 298 1.39 -18.87 9.52
N LEU A 299 0.15 -19.24 9.84
CA LEU A 299 -0.91 -18.32 10.28
C LEU A 299 -0.75 -17.81 11.72
N ASP A 300 0.25 -18.26 12.47
CA ASP A 300 0.63 -17.72 13.78
C ASP A 300 1.80 -16.73 13.69
N LEU A 301 2.51 -16.67 12.56
CA LEU A 301 3.62 -15.74 12.34
C LEU A 301 3.16 -14.28 12.36
N GLY A 302 3.68 -13.51 13.32
CA GLY A 302 3.33 -12.11 13.54
C GLY A 302 2.03 -11.89 14.34
N SER A 303 1.46 -12.94 14.96
CA SER A 303 0.20 -12.87 15.70
C SER A 303 0.13 -11.84 16.82
N ALA A 304 1.24 -11.62 17.54
CA ALA A 304 1.34 -10.58 18.57
C ALA A 304 1.19 -9.14 18.03
N LEU A 305 1.45 -8.91 16.73
CA LEU A 305 1.41 -7.59 16.09
C LEU A 305 0.22 -7.41 15.14
N TYR A 306 -0.29 -8.50 14.55
CA TYR A 306 -1.30 -8.45 13.48
C TYR A 306 -2.53 -9.36 13.72
N PRO A 307 -3.15 -9.40 14.92
CA PRO A 307 -4.19 -10.38 15.26
C PRO A 307 -5.43 -10.28 14.35
N GLU A 308 -5.93 -9.06 14.09
CA GLU A 308 -7.13 -8.88 13.24
C GLU A 308 -6.88 -9.27 11.77
N ARG A 309 -5.66 -9.08 11.25
CA ARG A 309 -5.29 -9.58 9.92
C ARG A 309 -5.40 -11.11 9.86
N LEU A 310 -4.80 -11.80 10.84
CA LEU A 310 -4.81 -13.26 10.86
C LEU A 310 -6.22 -13.84 11.02
N LYS A 311 -7.08 -13.17 11.79
CA LYS A 311 -8.51 -13.48 11.90
C LYS A 311 -9.24 -13.33 10.56
N VAL A 312 -8.95 -12.29 9.77
CA VAL A 312 -9.48 -12.14 8.41
C VAL A 312 -8.96 -13.26 7.49
N LEU A 313 -7.66 -13.52 7.46
CA LEU A 313 -7.08 -14.58 6.62
C LEU A 313 -7.66 -15.95 6.95
N ARG A 314 -7.73 -16.33 8.23
CA ARG A 314 -8.34 -17.59 8.69
C ARG A 314 -9.81 -17.70 8.24
N ARG A 315 -10.58 -16.60 8.27
CA ARG A 315 -11.96 -16.56 7.77
C ARG A 315 -12.04 -16.78 6.26
N GLU A 316 -11.30 -16.00 5.47
CA GLU A 316 -11.37 -16.07 4.00
C GLU A 316 -10.82 -17.39 3.45
N ILE A 317 -9.72 -17.92 4.02
CA ILE A 317 -9.18 -19.25 3.67
C ILE A 317 -10.21 -20.35 3.95
N LYS A 318 -10.88 -20.29 5.11
CA LYS A 318 -11.93 -21.26 5.46
C LYS A 318 -13.10 -21.18 4.48
N ALA A 319 -13.53 -19.98 4.08
CA ALA A 319 -14.58 -19.80 3.08
C ALA A 319 -14.18 -20.41 1.72
N LEU A 320 -13.02 -20.03 1.19
CA LEU A 320 -12.48 -20.55 -0.08
C LEU A 320 -12.27 -22.07 -0.08
N THR A 321 -11.88 -22.65 1.05
CA THR A 321 -11.77 -24.10 1.22
C THR A 321 -13.14 -24.77 1.25
N THR A 322 -14.12 -24.17 1.93
CA THR A 322 -15.50 -24.68 2.05
C THR A 322 -16.25 -24.61 0.72
N GLU A 323 -15.99 -23.58 -0.08
CA GLU A 323 -16.46 -23.42 -1.47
C GLU A 323 -15.79 -24.39 -2.46
N GLY A 324 -14.83 -25.20 -2.02
CA GLY A 324 -14.02 -26.07 -2.89
C GLY A 324 -13.03 -25.32 -3.78
N THR A 325 -12.98 -23.99 -3.73
CA THR A 325 -12.11 -23.15 -4.56
C THR A 325 -10.62 -23.41 -4.28
N PHE A 326 -10.27 -23.72 -3.03
CA PHE A 326 -8.92 -24.14 -2.64
C PHE A 326 -8.75 -25.68 -2.58
N GLY A 327 -9.80 -26.44 -2.91
CA GLY A 327 -9.78 -27.90 -2.87
C GLY A 327 -8.93 -28.48 -4.00
N GLY A 328 -8.03 -29.42 -3.68
CA GLY A 328 -7.18 -30.10 -4.66
C GLY A 328 -5.99 -29.28 -5.18
N LEU A 329 -6.15 -27.97 -5.37
CA LEU A 329 -5.16 -27.12 -6.01
C LEU A 329 -3.81 -27.05 -5.26
N LYS A 330 -2.76 -27.35 -6.01
CA LYS A 330 -1.35 -27.32 -5.60
C LYS A 330 -0.53 -26.47 -6.56
N TYR A 331 0.49 -25.78 -6.06
CA TYR A 331 1.38 -25.03 -6.95
C TYR A 331 2.29 -25.99 -7.71
N SER A 332 2.43 -25.79 -9.03
CA SER A 332 3.41 -26.50 -9.86
C SER A 332 4.51 -25.54 -10.29
N VAL A 333 5.75 -25.80 -9.87
CA VAL A 333 6.93 -25.04 -10.26
C VAL A 333 7.16 -25.14 -11.77
N ALA A 334 7.03 -26.35 -12.35
CA ALA A 334 7.22 -26.58 -13.78
C ALA A 334 6.23 -25.80 -14.67
N LYS A 335 5.00 -25.58 -14.20
CA LYS A 335 3.97 -24.79 -14.90
C LYS A 335 3.91 -23.32 -14.43
N SER A 336 4.60 -22.98 -13.35
CA SER A 336 4.50 -21.71 -12.61
C SER A 336 3.05 -21.30 -12.25
N GLU A 337 2.18 -22.29 -12.03
CA GLU A 337 0.73 -22.10 -11.91
C GLU A 337 0.12 -23.17 -10.99
N PHE A 338 -1.07 -22.90 -10.43
CA PHE A 338 -1.82 -23.86 -9.63
C PHE A 338 -2.54 -24.90 -10.49
N VAL A 339 -2.46 -26.16 -10.08
CA VAL A 339 -3.05 -27.31 -10.77
C VAL A 339 -3.71 -28.27 -9.80
N ASN A 340 -4.69 -29.04 -10.30
CA ASN A 340 -5.25 -30.21 -9.62
C ASN A 340 -4.31 -31.43 -9.78
#